data_AF-A0A5A9EVX9-F1
#
_entry.id   AF-A0A5A9EVX9-F1
#
_cell.length_a   1.000
_cell.length_b   1.000
_cell.length_c   1.000
_cell.angle_alpha   90.00
_cell.angle_beta   90.00
_cell.angle_gamma   90.00
#
_symmetry.space_group_name_H-M   'P 1'
#
loop_
_entity.id
_entity.type
_entity.pdbx_description
1 polymer ?
#
loop_
_entity_poly.entity_id
_entity_poly.type
_entity_poly.pdbx_seq_one_letter_code
_entity_poly.pdbx_strand_id
1 'polypeptide(L)'
;MAATEMGVVSSKAFRFFNRRTGEHFYTGSTAERDGIIAARADMTYEGVAFLPGGSASTPVSVARFIRLDTGEHFYTASAVERDYILQNMSDNFRLEDLEAFLVSATPDYQFSQPVYRFLDTATGNHFLTASESERDGVMATLPSYRYEGVAFYAKPTPPLPPAPSGNFDEAWYLQAYPDVRDAVNAGLMTARVHYDVFGKREGRMPNDMAALAGNDHWIAFDGAPGHVRILNGGSGDDILDGIDGYTISNSTMVGAYIGYSDFSDVLFGETGNDTLYGAQNDTLNGGSGNDTYYVHSSGVLVTEGADAGIDEVVLIEDSNSGYFNHSMPANVERLRVFITPIINPSVPTVAGSAGDDWIGAGGTTAPIRLLGGAGNDTLNGGLGSGGGAVVEGGTGNDYLLAVGFNDARFYTWLASGSDTLNGGDGDDTLVAWTGNDRLTGGAGADTVLVDFATPPNLLWQDPKAWTSYPGGGGNLSYVLWSGTSVTTVTDFQPGVDVLSFRHSSLGLSDIMARFNDRADGTGVVASFTTSEFGLSVTGDANNTFTLSLDGLNRSQVSANWFAVSST
;
A
#
# COMPACT_ATOMS: atom_id res chain seq x y z
N MET A 1 17.83 16.74 -14.06
CA MET A 1 17.44 15.60 -14.90
C MET A 1 16.52 14.76 -14.05
N ALA A 2 15.23 14.76 -14.37
CA ALA A 2 14.18 14.13 -13.59
C ALA A 2 14.28 12.60 -13.74
N ALA A 3 14.41 11.90 -12.61
CA ALA A 3 14.20 10.46 -12.54
C ALA A 3 12.76 10.25 -12.08
N THR A 4 11.94 9.72 -12.98
CA THR A 4 10.56 9.33 -12.73
C THR A 4 10.59 7.91 -12.14
N GLU A 5 10.17 7.77 -10.89
CA GLU A 5 9.83 6.47 -10.31
C GLU A 5 8.70 5.83 -11.12
N MET A 6 8.94 4.64 -11.66
CA MET A 6 7.91 3.85 -12.32
C MET A 6 7.28 2.90 -11.30
N GLY A 7 6.28 3.40 -10.57
CA GLY A 7 5.14 2.54 -10.26
C GLY A 7 4.62 2.02 -11.59
N VAL A 8 4.75 0.72 -11.88
CA VAL A 8 4.21 0.16 -13.11
C VAL A 8 2.71 0.07 -12.93
N VAL A 9 2.02 1.18 -13.15
CA VAL A 9 0.59 1.19 -13.43
C VAL A 9 0.45 0.31 -14.68
N SER A 10 -0.04 -0.91 -14.52
CA SER A 10 -0.30 -1.77 -15.67
C SER A 10 -1.28 -1.03 -16.58
N SER A 11 -0.87 -0.71 -17.80
CA SER A 11 -1.76 -0.09 -18.78
C SER A 11 -3.00 -0.98 -18.96
N LYS A 12 -4.20 -0.39 -18.94
CA LYS A 12 -5.49 -1.10 -19.03
C LYS A 12 -6.18 -0.70 -20.32
N ALA A 13 -6.78 -1.66 -21.02
CA ALA A 13 -7.73 -1.37 -22.09
C ALA A 13 -9.15 -1.44 -21.52
N PHE A 14 -9.77 -0.27 -21.39
CA PHE A 14 -11.13 -0.10 -20.89
C PHE A 14 -12.14 -0.38 -22.01
N ARG A 15 -13.22 -1.11 -21.71
CA ARG A 15 -14.27 -1.46 -22.67
C ARG A 15 -15.58 -0.78 -22.32
N PHE A 16 -16.27 -0.33 -23.36
CA PHE A 16 -17.61 0.23 -23.27
C PHE A 16 -18.53 -0.38 -24.30
N PHE A 17 -19.76 -0.69 -23.91
CA PHE A 17 -20.83 -1.09 -24.81
C PHE A 17 -21.71 0.10 -25.18
N ASN A 18 -21.82 0.40 -26.48
CA ASN A 18 -22.68 1.42 -27.02
C ASN A 18 -24.10 0.87 -27.19
N ARG A 19 -25.00 1.23 -26.28
CA ARG A 19 -26.39 0.73 -26.25
C ARG A 19 -27.24 1.18 -27.45
N ARG A 20 -26.79 2.20 -28.19
CA ARG A 20 -27.49 2.71 -29.37
C ARG A 20 -27.15 1.91 -30.62
N THR A 21 -25.91 1.47 -30.76
CA THR A 21 -25.42 0.81 -31.98
C THR A 21 -25.13 -0.67 -31.80
N GLY A 22 -25.02 -1.16 -30.55
CA GLY A 22 -24.63 -2.53 -30.24
C GLY A 22 -23.12 -2.77 -30.32
N GLU A 23 -22.33 -1.70 -30.46
CA GLU A 23 -20.90 -1.78 -30.74
C GLU A 23 -20.04 -1.52 -29.52
N HIS A 24 -18.77 -1.91 -29.59
CA HIS A 24 -17.84 -1.74 -28.48
C HIS A 24 -16.79 -0.68 -28.78
N PHE A 25 -16.53 0.15 -27.77
CA PHE A 25 -15.46 1.12 -27.77
C PHE A 25 -14.37 0.71 -26.78
N TYR A 26 -13.11 0.94 -27.15
CA TYR A 26 -11.95 0.60 -26.34
C TYR A 26 -11.04 1.81 -26.19
N THR A 27 -10.55 2.05 -24.97
CA THR A 27 -9.56 3.11 -24.72
C THR A 27 -8.51 2.70 -23.71
N GLY A 28 -7.27 3.11 -23.95
CA GLY A 28 -6.18 3.03 -22.97
C GLY A 28 -6.11 4.25 -22.04
N SER A 29 -6.86 5.30 -22.33
CA SER A 29 -6.82 6.58 -21.61
C SER A 29 -7.84 6.59 -20.48
N THR A 30 -7.37 6.75 -19.24
CA THR A 30 -8.22 6.95 -18.06
C THR A 30 -9.06 8.22 -18.18
N ALA A 31 -8.49 9.30 -18.74
CA ALA A 31 -9.22 10.54 -18.96
C ALA A 31 -10.34 10.39 -20.01
N GLU A 32 -10.11 9.62 -21.08
CA GLU A 32 -11.15 9.35 -22.09
C GLU A 32 -12.24 8.44 -21.50
N ARG A 33 -11.86 7.42 -20.72
CA ARG A 33 -12.79 6.57 -19.97
C ARG A 33 -13.69 7.42 -19.06
N ASP A 34 -13.10 8.26 -18.22
CA ASP A 34 -13.84 9.08 -17.26
C ASP A 34 -14.73 10.12 -17.95
N GLY A 35 -14.24 10.71 -19.04
CA GLY A 35 -15.02 11.60 -19.88
C GLY A 35 -16.24 10.93 -20.51
N ILE A 36 -16.10 9.68 -20.98
CA ILE A 36 -17.22 8.90 -21.53
C ILE A 36 -18.22 8.55 -20.43
N ILE A 37 -17.77 8.07 -19.26
CA ILE A 37 -18.64 7.77 -18.13
C ILE A 37 -19.47 8.99 -17.72
N ALA A 38 -18.84 10.16 -17.65
CA ALA A 38 -19.51 11.39 -17.22
C ALA A 38 -20.47 11.96 -18.28
N ALA A 39 -20.14 11.86 -19.57
CA ALA A 39 -20.82 12.62 -20.62
C ALA A 39 -21.70 11.78 -21.56
N ARG A 40 -21.55 10.45 -21.61
CA ARG A 40 -22.19 9.60 -22.60
C ARG A 40 -23.06 8.52 -21.97
N ALA A 41 -24.31 8.90 -21.68
CA ALA A 41 -25.31 7.97 -21.14
C ALA A 41 -25.65 6.79 -22.08
N ASP A 42 -25.33 6.87 -23.38
CA ASP A 42 -25.50 5.75 -24.33
C ASP A 42 -24.38 4.70 -24.22
N MET A 43 -23.28 5.00 -23.51
CA MET A 43 -22.14 4.12 -23.33
C MET A 43 -22.18 3.47 -21.94
N THR A 44 -22.16 2.14 -21.90
CA THR A 44 -22.09 1.37 -20.65
C THR A 44 -20.65 0.95 -20.42
N TYR A 45 -20.05 1.31 -19.29
CA TYR A 45 -18.70 0.87 -18.94
C TYR A 45 -18.72 -0.61 -18.53
N GLU A 46 -17.88 -1.43 -19.14
CA GLU A 46 -17.81 -2.88 -18.93
C GLU A 46 -16.51 -3.32 -18.23
N GLY A 47 -15.72 -2.37 -17.74
CA GLY A 47 -14.46 -2.66 -17.04
C GLY A 47 -13.25 -2.80 -17.97
N VAL A 48 -12.29 -3.60 -17.53
CA VAL A 48 -11.02 -3.84 -18.24
C VAL A 48 -11.18 -5.04 -19.17
N ALA A 49 -11.03 -4.84 -20.47
CA ALA A 49 -11.11 -5.92 -21.46
C ALA A 49 -9.83 -6.75 -21.56
N PHE A 50 -8.67 -6.11 -21.45
CA PHE A 50 -7.36 -6.76 -21.48
C PHE A 50 -6.29 -5.80 -20.95
N LEU A 51 -5.10 -6.34 -20.67
CA LEU A 51 -3.95 -5.58 -20.17
C LEU A 51 -2.90 -5.39 -21.28
N PRO A 52 -2.86 -4.21 -21.94
CA PRO A 52 -1.78 -3.84 -22.85
C PRO A 52 -0.49 -3.42 -22.09
N GLY A 53 0.60 -3.15 -22.81
CA GLY A 53 1.80 -2.51 -22.22
C GLY A 53 3.09 -2.72 -23.01
N GLY A 54 4.18 -2.13 -22.50
CA GLY A 54 5.54 -2.30 -23.04
C GLY A 54 6.22 -3.61 -22.62
N SER A 55 7.28 -3.96 -23.36
CA SER A 55 8.20 -5.11 -23.15
C SER A 55 7.81 -6.46 -23.79
N ALA A 56 6.83 -6.49 -24.70
CA ALA A 56 6.57 -7.68 -25.51
C ALA A 56 7.82 -8.07 -26.35
N SER A 57 8.03 -9.37 -26.54
CA SER A 57 9.10 -9.89 -27.40
C SER A 57 8.87 -9.59 -28.88
N THR A 58 7.60 -9.52 -29.29
CA THR A 58 7.17 -9.13 -30.65
C THR A 58 6.13 -8.01 -30.58
N PRO A 59 6.52 -6.77 -30.22
CA PRO A 59 5.58 -5.70 -29.97
C PRO A 59 4.89 -5.26 -31.27
N VAL A 60 3.57 -5.05 -31.19
CA VAL A 60 2.77 -4.47 -32.27
C VAL A 60 1.84 -3.40 -31.70
N SER A 61 1.73 -2.30 -32.43
CA SER A 61 0.83 -1.20 -32.11
C SER A 61 -0.54 -1.46 -32.72
N VAL A 62 -1.59 -1.44 -31.90
CA VAL A 62 -2.98 -1.47 -32.37
C VAL A 62 -3.37 -0.07 -32.80
N ALA A 63 -3.66 0.11 -34.08
CA ALA A 63 -4.16 1.37 -34.62
C ALA A 63 -5.67 1.48 -34.38
N ARG A 64 -6.14 2.66 -33.96
CA ARG A 64 -7.56 3.01 -33.80
C ARG A 64 -7.98 3.98 -34.91
N PHE A 65 -8.99 3.58 -35.66
CA PHE A 65 -9.63 4.40 -36.68
C PHE A 65 -11.06 4.71 -36.27
N ILE A 66 -11.55 5.88 -36.63
CA ILE A 66 -12.98 6.17 -36.64
C ILE A 66 -13.54 5.98 -38.04
N ARG A 67 -14.69 5.31 -38.10
CA ARG A 67 -15.52 5.20 -39.30
C ARG A 67 -16.35 6.46 -39.47
N LEU A 68 -16.22 7.13 -40.61
CA LEU A 68 -16.90 8.40 -40.88
C LEU A 68 -18.39 8.23 -41.20
N ASP A 69 -18.80 7.04 -41.63
CA ASP A 69 -20.18 6.70 -41.98
C ASP A 69 -21.06 6.37 -40.76
N THR A 70 -20.45 5.79 -39.72
CA THR A 70 -21.15 5.25 -38.54
C THR A 70 -20.76 5.94 -37.24
N GLY A 71 -19.60 6.58 -37.19
CA GLY A 71 -19.01 7.13 -35.96
C GLY A 71 -18.42 6.06 -35.02
N GLU A 72 -18.38 4.80 -35.46
CA GLU A 72 -17.86 3.67 -34.69
C GLU A 72 -16.35 3.50 -34.91
N HIS A 73 -15.71 2.73 -34.03
CA HIS A 73 -14.26 2.59 -34.05
C HIS A 73 -13.83 1.23 -34.59
N PHE A 74 -12.73 1.24 -35.33
CA PHE A 74 -12.08 0.05 -35.87
C PHE A 74 -10.66 -0.05 -35.32
N TYR A 75 -10.27 -1.26 -34.92
CA TYR A 75 -8.99 -1.53 -34.28
C TYR A 75 -8.23 -2.63 -35.04
N THR A 76 -6.96 -2.39 -35.36
CA THR A 76 -6.12 -3.40 -36.00
C THR A 76 -4.68 -3.39 -35.50
N ALA A 77 -4.17 -4.59 -35.17
CA ALA A 77 -2.75 -4.84 -34.91
C ALA A 77 -1.98 -5.17 -36.21
N SER A 78 -2.67 -5.33 -37.35
CA SER A 78 -2.06 -5.68 -38.63
C SER A 78 -1.61 -4.41 -39.35
N ALA A 79 -0.29 -4.22 -39.48
CA ALA A 79 0.29 -3.13 -40.24
C ALA A 79 -0.18 -3.14 -41.71
N VAL A 80 -0.37 -4.32 -42.29
CA VAL A 80 -0.87 -4.46 -43.68
C VAL A 80 -2.31 -4.00 -43.80
N GLU A 81 -3.17 -4.36 -42.85
CA GLU A 81 -4.59 -3.93 -42.85
C GLU A 81 -4.70 -2.43 -42.61
N ARG A 82 -3.94 -1.89 -41.65
CA ARG A 82 -3.82 -0.45 -41.40
C ARG A 82 -3.40 0.31 -42.65
N ASP A 83 -2.32 -0.13 -43.30
CA ASP A 83 -1.76 0.56 -44.47
C ASP A 83 -2.71 0.47 -45.67
N TYR A 84 -3.44 -0.66 -45.81
CA TYR A 84 -4.48 -0.80 -46.81
C TYR A 84 -5.63 0.19 -46.59
N ILE A 85 -6.13 0.32 -45.36
CA ILE A 85 -7.20 1.27 -45.00
C ILE A 85 -6.76 2.71 -45.29
N LEU A 86 -5.55 3.08 -44.89
CA LEU A 86 -4.99 4.42 -45.13
C LEU A 86 -4.86 4.74 -46.63
N GLN A 87 -4.51 3.75 -47.46
CA GLN A 87 -4.28 3.97 -48.89
C GLN A 87 -5.55 3.87 -49.74
N ASN A 88 -6.52 3.04 -49.34
CA ASN A 88 -7.64 2.64 -50.22
C ASN A 88 -9.01 2.98 -49.63
N MET A 89 -9.12 3.35 -48.35
CA MET A 89 -10.39 3.54 -47.65
C MET A 89 -10.46 4.87 -46.88
N SER A 90 -9.61 5.85 -47.23
CA SER A 90 -9.53 7.17 -46.57
C SER A 90 -10.82 7.98 -46.62
N ASP A 91 -11.72 7.68 -47.57
CA ASP A 91 -13.02 8.35 -47.68
C ASP A 91 -14.01 7.90 -46.59
N ASN A 92 -13.78 6.72 -45.98
CA ASN A 92 -14.66 6.13 -44.97
C ASN A 92 -13.99 5.95 -43.61
N PHE A 93 -12.66 5.96 -43.53
CA PHE A 93 -11.90 5.76 -42.30
C PHE A 93 -10.91 6.90 -42.08
N ARG A 94 -10.83 7.37 -40.84
CA ARG A 94 -9.83 8.33 -40.38
C ARG A 94 -9.04 7.74 -39.22
N LEU A 95 -7.72 7.75 -39.32
CA LEU A 95 -6.85 7.32 -38.22
C LEU A 95 -6.94 8.32 -37.07
N GLU A 96 -7.23 7.83 -35.86
CA GLU A 96 -7.26 8.65 -34.65
C GLU A 96 -6.00 8.42 -33.81
N ASP A 97 -5.64 7.15 -33.58
CA ASP A 97 -4.42 6.79 -32.86
C ASP A 97 -3.63 5.72 -33.62
N LEU A 98 -2.36 6.01 -33.87
CA LEU A 98 -1.44 5.03 -34.48
C LEU A 98 -1.07 3.90 -33.51
N GLU A 99 -1.17 4.17 -32.20
CA GLU A 99 -0.88 3.25 -31.11
C GLU A 99 -1.88 3.45 -29.97
N ALA A 100 -3.11 2.94 -30.14
CA ALA A 100 -4.11 2.93 -29.07
C ALA A 100 -3.73 1.92 -27.97
N PHE A 101 -3.13 0.79 -28.36
CA PHE A 101 -2.64 -0.24 -27.45
C PHE A 101 -1.31 -0.79 -27.95
N LEU A 102 -0.37 -1.01 -27.04
CA LEU A 102 0.86 -1.75 -27.30
C LEU A 102 0.68 -3.19 -26.79
N VAL A 103 0.79 -4.17 -27.70
CA VAL A 103 0.50 -5.60 -27.46
C VAL A 103 1.51 -6.50 -28.17
N SER A 104 1.38 -7.82 -28.11
CA SER A 104 2.28 -8.75 -28.80
C SER A 104 1.62 -9.47 -30.00
N ALA A 105 2.35 -9.61 -31.12
CA ALA A 105 1.89 -10.40 -32.26
C ALA A 105 1.92 -11.91 -32.01
N THR A 106 2.85 -12.39 -31.17
CA THR A 106 3.00 -13.79 -30.80
C THR A 106 3.01 -13.94 -29.28
N PRO A 107 2.56 -15.10 -28.76
CA PRO A 107 2.52 -15.27 -27.32
C PRO A 107 3.93 -15.35 -26.74
N ASP A 108 4.13 -14.73 -25.58
CA ASP A 108 5.35 -14.86 -24.80
C ASP A 108 5.06 -14.95 -23.28
N TYR A 109 6.11 -14.96 -22.46
CA TYR A 109 5.99 -15.14 -21.01
C TYR A 109 5.24 -14.00 -20.30
N GLN A 110 5.15 -12.82 -20.92
CA GLN A 110 4.41 -11.67 -20.37
C GLN A 110 3.09 -11.45 -21.11
N PHE A 111 3.00 -11.81 -22.38
CA PHE A 111 1.84 -11.62 -23.25
C PHE A 111 1.33 -12.98 -23.73
N SER A 112 0.73 -13.75 -22.83
CA SER A 112 0.25 -15.11 -23.10
C SER A 112 -1.25 -15.20 -23.35
N GLN A 113 -2.03 -14.14 -23.07
CA GLN A 113 -3.49 -14.16 -23.22
C GLN A 113 -3.92 -13.74 -24.62
N PRO A 114 -4.57 -14.62 -25.40
CA PRO A 114 -5.09 -14.26 -26.72
C PRO A 114 -6.26 -13.27 -26.63
N VAL A 115 -6.26 -12.29 -27.52
CA VAL A 115 -7.41 -11.41 -27.78
C VAL A 115 -8.01 -11.77 -29.13
N TYR A 116 -9.24 -12.25 -29.09
CA TYR A 116 -10.03 -12.73 -30.22
C TYR A 116 -10.71 -11.59 -30.94
N ARG A 117 -10.76 -11.66 -32.27
CA ARG A 117 -11.45 -10.68 -33.11
C ARG A 117 -12.62 -11.33 -33.85
N PHE A 118 -13.72 -10.61 -33.89
CA PHE A 118 -14.91 -10.96 -34.65
C PHE A 118 -15.30 -9.81 -35.56
N LEU A 119 -15.83 -10.13 -36.73
CA LEU A 119 -16.52 -9.20 -37.62
C LEU A 119 -18.03 -9.44 -37.50
N ASP A 120 -18.80 -8.44 -37.11
CA ASP A 120 -20.24 -8.47 -37.33
C ASP A 120 -20.53 -8.23 -38.81
N THR A 121 -20.99 -9.25 -39.50
CA THR A 121 -21.32 -9.20 -40.92
C THR A 121 -22.58 -8.37 -41.21
N ALA A 122 -23.39 -8.04 -40.19
CA ALA A 122 -24.55 -7.17 -40.34
C ALA A 122 -24.16 -5.68 -40.33
N THR A 123 -23.22 -5.27 -39.48
CA THR A 123 -22.83 -3.85 -39.29
C THR A 123 -21.47 -3.50 -39.92
N GLY A 124 -20.66 -4.51 -40.22
CA GLY A 124 -19.27 -4.37 -40.69
C GLY A 124 -18.28 -4.00 -39.59
N ASN A 125 -18.69 -4.00 -38.32
CA ASN A 125 -17.85 -3.61 -37.19
C ASN A 125 -17.14 -4.79 -36.54
N HIS A 126 -16.12 -4.48 -35.74
CA HIS A 126 -15.29 -5.48 -35.11
C HIS A 126 -15.45 -5.48 -33.60
N PHE A 127 -15.49 -6.69 -33.06
CA PHE A 127 -15.56 -6.97 -31.65
C PHE A 127 -14.26 -7.65 -31.19
N LEU A 128 -13.73 -7.23 -30.03
CA LEU A 128 -12.51 -7.77 -29.43
C LEU A 128 -12.82 -8.35 -28.05
N THR A 129 -12.31 -9.55 -27.77
CA THR A 129 -12.44 -10.14 -26.44
C THR A 129 -11.22 -10.96 -26.06
N ALA A 130 -10.75 -10.82 -24.81
CA ALA A 130 -9.77 -11.72 -24.22
C ALA A 130 -10.42 -12.93 -23.50
N SER A 131 -11.76 -12.99 -23.47
CA SER A 131 -12.52 -14.05 -22.82
C SER A 131 -12.83 -15.18 -23.79
N GLU A 132 -12.32 -16.38 -23.50
CA GLU A 132 -12.63 -17.58 -24.27
C GLU A 132 -14.12 -17.94 -24.21
N SER A 133 -14.76 -17.74 -23.06
CA SER A 133 -16.20 -17.97 -22.88
C SER A 133 -17.06 -17.00 -23.68
N GLU A 134 -16.67 -15.71 -23.75
CA GLU A 134 -17.36 -14.72 -24.59
C GLU A 134 -17.15 -15.03 -26.08
N ARG A 135 -15.94 -15.44 -26.47
CA ARG A 135 -15.63 -15.93 -27.82
C ARG A 135 -16.55 -17.11 -28.20
N ASP A 136 -16.62 -18.12 -27.34
CA ASP A 136 -17.41 -19.33 -27.59
C ASP A 136 -18.92 -19.04 -27.58
N GLY A 137 -19.36 -18.17 -26.67
CA GLY A 137 -20.74 -17.70 -26.61
C GLY A 137 -21.16 -16.96 -27.88
N VAL A 138 -20.35 -16.03 -28.37
CA VAL A 138 -20.60 -15.29 -29.62
C VAL A 138 -20.66 -16.26 -30.81
N MET A 139 -19.70 -17.19 -30.92
CA MET A 139 -19.71 -18.20 -31.99
C MET A 139 -20.94 -19.11 -31.95
N ALA A 140 -21.45 -19.42 -30.76
CA ALA A 140 -22.59 -20.33 -30.59
C ALA A 140 -23.95 -19.64 -30.76
N THR A 141 -24.07 -18.36 -30.39
CA THR A 141 -25.37 -17.69 -30.19
C THR A 141 -25.62 -16.50 -31.11
N LEU A 142 -24.59 -15.90 -31.70
CA LEU A 142 -24.72 -14.70 -32.54
C LEU A 142 -24.29 -14.99 -33.99
N PRO A 143 -25.21 -15.43 -34.86
CA PRO A 143 -24.86 -15.91 -36.21
C PRO A 143 -24.37 -14.82 -37.18
N SER A 144 -24.56 -13.53 -36.86
CA SER A 144 -24.02 -12.44 -37.66
C SER A 144 -22.53 -12.20 -37.41
N TYR A 145 -21.99 -12.66 -36.27
CA TYR A 145 -20.59 -12.48 -35.91
C TYR A 145 -19.73 -13.60 -36.49
N ARG A 146 -18.80 -13.23 -37.36
CA ARG A 146 -17.79 -14.12 -37.92
C ARG A 146 -16.51 -14.04 -37.11
N TYR A 147 -16.09 -15.16 -36.53
CA TYR A 147 -14.80 -15.27 -35.86
C TYR A 147 -13.65 -15.16 -36.85
N GLU A 148 -12.71 -14.24 -36.59
CA GLU A 148 -11.53 -13.98 -37.44
C GLU A 148 -10.23 -14.50 -36.85
N GLY A 149 -10.27 -15.10 -35.66
CA GLY A 149 -9.09 -15.65 -34.98
C GLY A 149 -8.53 -14.76 -33.88
N VAL A 150 -7.30 -15.05 -33.46
CA VAL A 150 -6.54 -14.24 -32.50
C VAL A 150 -5.98 -13.02 -33.22
N ALA A 151 -6.34 -11.82 -32.79
CA ALA A 151 -5.81 -10.58 -33.34
C ALA A 151 -4.42 -10.22 -32.79
N PHE A 152 -4.20 -10.47 -31.50
CA PHE A 152 -2.94 -10.23 -30.79
C PHE A 152 -2.98 -10.92 -29.42
N TYR A 153 -1.86 -10.85 -28.69
CA TYR A 153 -1.73 -11.33 -27.32
C TYR A 153 -1.52 -10.15 -26.36
N ALA A 154 -2.30 -10.15 -25.28
CA ALA A 154 -2.22 -9.20 -24.18
C ALA A 154 -1.57 -9.86 -22.95
N LYS A 155 -1.24 -9.07 -21.93
CA LYS A 155 -0.81 -9.64 -20.65
C LYS A 155 -1.99 -10.39 -20.01
N PRO A 156 -1.76 -11.57 -19.43
CA PRO A 156 -2.83 -12.33 -18.80
C PRO A 156 -3.48 -11.53 -17.68
N THR A 157 -4.79 -11.33 -17.80
CA THR A 157 -5.62 -11.06 -16.63
C THR A 157 -5.68 -12.33 -15.77
N PRO A 158 -5.63 -12.24 -14.43
CA PRO A 158 -5.76 -13.41 -13.57
C PRO A 158 -7.04 -14.20 -13.96
N PRO A 159 -6.97 -15.51 -14.22
CA PRO A 159 -8.16 -16.28 -14.55
C PRO A 159 -9.07 -16.37 -13.31
N LEU A 160 -10.36 -16.07 -13.48
CA LEU A 160 -11.37 -16.30 -12.45
C LEU A 160 -11.70 -17.81 -12.39
N PRO A 161 -11.46 -18.52 -11.26
CA PRO A 161 -11.83 -19.92 -11.12
C PRO A 161 -13.34 -20.11 -10.88
N PRO A 162 -13.88 -21.31 -11.12
CA PRO A 162 -15.30 -21.60 -10.94
C PRO A 162 -15.73 -21.60 -9.46
N ALA A 163 -16.76 -20.83 -9.11
CA ALA A 163 -17.34 -20.84 -7.76
C ALA A 163 -17.98 -22.21 -7.37
N PRO A 164 -18.00 -22.59 -6.07
CA PRO A 164 -18.45 -23.89 -5.59
C PRO A 164 -19.95 -24.15 -5.82
N SER A 165 -20.29 -25.42 -6.01
CA SER A 165 -21.67 -25.90 -6.14
C SER A 165 -22.38 -25.88 -4.78
N GLY A 166 -23.17 -24.83 -4.49
CA GLY A 166 -24.02 -24.82 -3.30
C GLY A 166 -24.90 -23.59 -3.06
N ASN A 167 -24.54 -22.40 -3.56
CA ASN A 167 -25.10 -21.13 -3.05
C ASN A 167 -25.96 -20.31 -4.05
N PHE A 168 -26.64 -20.92 -5.03
CA PHE A 168 -27.41 -20.21 -6.06
C PHE A 168 -28.93 -20.30 -5.84
N ASP A 169 -29.57 -19.16 -5.53
CA ASP A 169 -31.02 -19.04 -5.42
C ASP A 169 -31.60 -18.54 -6.75
N GLU A 170 -32.08 -19.49 -7.57
CA GLU A 170 -32.68 -19.20 -8.87
C GLU A 170 -33.91 -18.28 -8.77
N ALA A 171 -34.72 -18.39 -7.73
CA ALA A 171 -35.94 -17.60 -7.58
C ALA A 171 -35.60 -16.13 -7.31
N TRP A 172 -34.65 -15.88 -6.41
CA TRP A 172 -34.14 -14.54 -6.16
C TRP A 172 -33.38 -13.98 -7.36
N TYR A 173 -32.51 -14.77 -7.99
CA TYR A 173 -31.67 -14.33 -9.10
C TYR A 173 -32.50 -13.81 -10.28
N LEU A 174 -33.60 -14.51 -10.60
CA LEU A 174 -34.54 -14.08 -11.64
C LEU A 174 -35.45 -12.92 -11.20
N GLN A 175 -35.61 -12.71 -9.90
CA GLN A 175 -36.33 -11.54 -9.37
C GLN A 175 -35.48 -10.28 -9.43
N ALA A 176 -34.21 -10.39 -9.00
CA ALA A 176 -33.22 -9.31 -8.93
C ALA A 176 -32.69 -8.89 -10.31
N TYR A 177 -32.62 -9.82 -11.26
CA TYR A 177 -32.14 -9.58 -12.63
C TYR A 177 -33.22 -9.87 -13.68
N PRO A 178 -34.13 -8.91 -13.91
CA PRO A 178 -35.24 -9.04 -14.86
C PRO A 178 -34.79 -9.39 -16.28
N ASP A 179 -33.62 -8.92 -16.72
CA ASP A 179 -33.01 -9.21 -18.01
C ASP A 179 -32.63 -10.70 -18.14
N VAL A 180 -32.11 -11.29 -17.08
CA VAL A 180 -31.83 -12.73 -17.02
C VAL A 180 -33.14 -13.52 -17.01
N ARG A 181 -34.12 -13.07 -16.24
CA ARG A 181 -35.46 -13.69 -16.21
C ARG A 181 -36.11 -13.71 -17.57
N ASP A 182 -35.98 -12.65 -18.34
CA ASP A 182 -36.52 -12.57 -19.69
C ASP A 182 -35.79 -13.54 -20.64
N ALA A 183 -34.45 -13.67 -20.51
CA ALA A 183 -33.66 -14.63 -21.27
C ALA A 183 -33.99 -16.10 -20.90
N VAL A 184 -34.23 -16.39 -19.62
CA VAL A 184 -34.63 -17.72 -19.12
C VAL A 184 -36.06 -18.06 -19.56
N ASN A 185 -37.00 -17.11 -19.48
CA ASN A 185 -38.37 -17.28 -19.96
C ASN A 185 -38.45 -17.47 -21.48
N ALA A 186 -37.51 -16.90 -22.24
CA ALA A 186 -37.37 -17.11 -23.67
C ALA A 186 -36.69 -18.45 -24.03
N GLY A 187 -36.25 -19.23 -23.04
CA GLY A 187 -35.62 -20.55 -23.24
C GLY A 187 -34.20 -20.48 -23.79
N LEU A 188 -33.54 -19.32 -23.72
CA LEU A 188 -32.21 -19.10 -24.30
C LEU A 188 -31.10 -19.68 -23.41
N MET A 189 -31.32 -19.75 -22.10
CA MET A 189 -30.43 -20.38 -21.11
C MET A 189 -31.19 -20.63 -19.79
N THR A 190 -30.58 -21.33 -18.83
CA THR A 190 -31.11 -21.41 -17.45
C THR A 190 -30.51 -20.31 -16.57
N ALA A 191 -31.15 -19.95 -15.46
CA ALA A 191 -30.64 -18.90 -14.56
C ALA A 191 -29.25 -19.28 -14.01
N ARG A 192 -29.07 -20.57 -13.69
CA ARG A 192 -27.79 -21.11 -13.22
C ARG A 192 -26.70 -20.97 -14.28
N VAL A 193 -27.02 -21.33 -15.53
CA VAL A 193 -26.08 -21.19 -16.66
C VAL A 193 -25.77 -19.73 -16.90
N HIS A 194 -26.75 -18.82 -16.81
CA HIS A 194 -26.49 -17.40 -16.90
C HIS A 194 -25.53 -16.94 -15.81
N TYR A 195 -25.79 -17.29 -14.54
CA TYR A 195 -24.94 -16.89 -13.42
C TYR A 195 -23.51 -17.41 -13.57
N ASP A 196 -23.35 -18.68 -13.95
CA ASP A 196 -22.04 -19.30 -14.12
C ASP A 196 -21.23 -18.74 -15.27
N VAL A 197 -21.90 -18.38 -16.38
CA VAL A 197 -21.25 -17.95 -17.62
C VAL A 197 -21.07 -16.44 -17.68
N PHE A 198 -22.03 -15.67 -17.15
CA PHE A 198 -22.08 -14.21 -17.26
C PHE A 198 -22.14 -13.54 -15.87
N GLY A 199 -23.01 -14.02 -14.99
CA GLY A 199 -23.28 -13.38 -13.68
C GLY A 199 -22.04 -13.21 -12.80
N LYS A 200 -21.17 -14.23 -12.71
CA LYS A 200 -19.91 -14.15 -11.95
C LYS A 200 -18.95 -13.08 -12.47
N ARG A 201 -18.90 -12.88 -13.80
CA ARG A 201 -18.03 -11.87 -14.44
C ARG A 201 -18.62 -10.47 -14.33
N GLU A 202 -19.94 -10.38 -14.28
CA GLU A 202 -20.70 -9.13 -14.15
C GLU A 202 -20.86 -8.67 -12.69
N GLY A 203 -20.32 -9.41 -11.72
CA GLY A 203 -20.50 -9.11 -10.29
C GLY A 203 -21.94 -9.31 -9.81
N ARG A 204 -22.77 -10.05 -10.56
CA ARG A 204 -24.14 -10.37 -10.15
C ARG A 204 -24.10 -11.38 -9.01
N MET A 205 -24.88 -11.15 -7.98
CA MET A 205 -24.91 -11.99 -6.79
C MET A 205 -25.72 -13.27 -7.08
N PRO A 206 -25.33 -14.46 -6.58
CA PRO A 206 -26.06 -15.70 -6.81
C PRO A 206 -27.35 -15.87 -5.99
N ASN A 207 -27.57 -15.02 -4.99
CA ASN A 207 -28.64 -15.13 -3.99
C ASN A 207 -28.90 -13.77 -3.31
N ASP A 208 -29.92 -13.71 -2.45
CA ASP A 208 -30.32 -12.50 -1.73
C ASP A 208 -29.27 -12.03 -0.71
N MET A 209 -28.67 -10.86 -0.94
CA MET A 209 -27.83 -10.17 0.05
C MET A 209 -28.58 -9.84 1.35
N ALA A 210 -29.92 -9.77 1.34
CA ALA A 210 -30.68 -9.62 2.58
C ALA A 210 -30.61 -10.88 3.47
N ALA A 211 -30.06 -11.99 2.98
CA ALA A 211 -29.75 -13.20 3.75
C ALA A 211 -28.29 -13.27 4.25
N LEU A 212 -27.40 -12.33 3.85
CA LEU A 212 -26.07 -12.06 4.44
C LEU A 212 -26.12 -10.76 5.28
N ALA A 213 -27.25 -10.57 5.96
CA ALA A 213 -27.44 -9.49 6.89
C ALA A 213 -27.16 -9.99 8.30
N GLY A 214 -26.21 -9.37 8.97
CA GLY A 214 -25.74 -9.75 10.30
C GLY A 214 -24.32 -10.32 10.26
N ASN A 215 -23.76 -10.54 11.45
CA ASN A 215 -22.36 -10.91 11.62
C ASN A 215 -22.14 -12.39 11.27
N ASP A 216 -21.42 -12.65 10.19
CA ASP A 216 -21.15 -13.98 9.67
C ASP A 216 -19.70 -14.43 9.91
N HIS A 217 -19.45 -15.74 9.87
CA HIS A 217 -18.10 -16.31 9.98
C HIS A 217 -17.87 -17.34 8.88
N TRP A 218 -17.04 -16.98 7.92
CA TRP A 218 -16.67 -17.80 6.77
C TRP A 218 -15.27 -18.35 6.96
N ILE A 219 -15.15 -19.68 6.96
CA ILE A 219 -13.87 -20.40 7.01
C ILE A 219 -13.71 -21.16 5.72
N ALA A 220 -12.56 -21.01 5.08
CA ALA A 220 -12.24 -21.79 3.90
C ALA A 220 -12.01 -23.28 4.28
N PHE A 221 -12.98 -24.16 3.99
CA PHE A 221 -12.80 -25.60 4.17
C PHE A 221 -12.13 -26.24 2.94
N ASP A 222 -10.98 -26.87 3.20
CA ASP A 222 -10.16 -27.78 2.37
C ASP A 222 -10.75 -28.17 1.00
N GLY A 223 -10.34 -27.43 -0.04
CA GLY A 223 -10.67 -27.67 -1.45
C GLY A 223 -9.43 -28.07 -2.24
N ALA A 224 -9.58 -28.94 -3.23
CA ALA A 224 -8.48 -29.56 -4.00
C ALA A 224 -7.45 -28.54 -4.58
N PRO A 225 -6.20 -28.97 -4.88
CA PRO A 225 -5.14 -28.06 -5.29
C PRO A 225 -5.45 -27.24 -6.56
N GLY A 226 -5.28 -25.91 -6.49
CA GLY A 226 -5.26 -25.01 -7.65
C GLY A 226 -6.40 -23.98 -7.75
N HIS A 227 -7.12 -23.68 -6.66
CA HIS A 227 -8.24 -22.72 -6.65
C HIS A 227 -7.90 -21.45 -5.86
N VAL A 228 -8.08 -20.27 -6.47
CA VAL A 228 -8.19 -18.97 -5.76
C VAL A 228 -9.60 -18.88 -5.18
N ARG A 229 -9.76 -18.70 -3.87
CA ARG A 229 -11.09 -18.59 -3.24
C ARG A 229 -11.50 -17.14 -3.11
N ILE A 230 -12.75 -16.84 -3.43
CA ILE A 230 -13.36 -15.52 -3.18
C ILE A 230 -14.33 -15.67 -2.02
N LEU A 231 -14.09 -14.96 -0.92
CA LEU A 231 -15.00 -14.87 0.22
C LEU A 231 -15.63 -13.47 0.21
N ASN A 232 -16.93 -13.38 0.52
CA ASN A 232 -17.65 -12.12 0.61
C ASN A 232 -18.52 -12.13 1.88
N GLY A 233 -18.30 -11.16 2.77
CA GLY A 233 -19.00 -11.01 4.05
C GLY A 233 -20.42 -10.48 3.87
N GLY A 234 -20.55 -9.34 3.20
CA GLY A 234 -21.84 -8.75 2.87
C GLY A 234 -22.16 -7.58 3.79
N SER A 235 -23.13 -7.71 4.69
CA SER A 235 -23.47 -6.61 5.60
C SER A 235 -23.51 -7.07 7.04
N GLY A 236 -22.71 -6.44 7.90
CA GLY A 236 -22.51 -6.89 9.28
C GLY A 236 -21.03 -6.89 9.63
N ASP A 237 -20.69 -7.15 10.89
CA ASP A 237 -19.29 -7.30 11.28
C ASP A 237 -18.87 -8.77 11.08
N ASP A 238 -18.19 -9.06 9.99
CA ASP A 238 -17.93 -10.42 9.51
C ASP A 238 -16.52 -10.91 9.84
N ILE A 239 -16.34 -12.23 9.84
CA ILE A 239 -15.04 -12.88 9.97
C ILE A 239 -14.78 -13.73 8.73
N LEU A 240 -13.76 -13.38 7.95
CA LEU A 240 -13.37 -14.09 6.73
C LEU A 240 -11.98 -14.71 6.91
N ASP A 241 -11.88 -16.04 6.80
CA ASP A 241 -10.63 -16.78 6.98
C ASP A 241 -10.19 -17.46 5.68
N GLY A 242 -9.11 -16.91 5.07
CA GLY A 242 -8.42 -17.47 3.91
C GLY A 242 -7.34 -18.50 4.27
N ILE A 243 -7.10 -18.77 5.56
CA ILE A 243 -6.01 -19.64 5.99
C ILE A 243 -6.45 -21.10 6.02
N ASP A 244 -5.78 -21.95 5.24
CA ASP A 244 -6.01 -23.39 5.23
C ASP A 244 -5.40 -24.12 6.44
N GLY A 245 -6.08 -25.18 6.89
CA GLY A 245 -5.51 -26.19 7.79
C GLY A 245 -5.36 -25.75 9.24
N TYR A 246 -5.82 -24.56 9.62
CA TYR A 246 -5.87 -24.16 11.02
C TYR A 246 -7.07 -24.79 11.72
N THR A 247 -6.82 -25.59 12.76
CA THR A 247 -7.89 -26.08 13.63
C THR A 247 -8.27 -24.94 14.59
N ILE A 248 -9.19 -24.09 14.16
CA ILE A 248 -9.86 -23.04 14.95
C ILE A 248 -10.44 -23.62 16.24
N SER A 249 -9.77 -23.43 17.37
CA SER A 249 -10.38 -23.68 18.69
C SER A 249 -10.79 -22.41 19.42
N ASN A 250 -10.42 -21.21 18.95
CA ASN A 250 -10.64 -19.96 19.69
C ASN A 250 -10.63 -18.76 18.73
N SER A 251 -11.50 -17.77 18.95
CA SER A 251 -11.72 -16.54 18.16
C SER A 251 -10.55 -15.55 18.10
N THR A 252 -9.31 -16.01 18.20
CA THR A 252 -8.08 -15.19 18.16
C THR A 252 -6.97 -16.01 17.51
N MET A 253 -6.72 -15.85 16.22
CA MET A 253 -5.64 -16.54 15.51
C MET A 253 -4.28 -15.87 15.74
N VAL A 254 -3.84 -15.79 17.01
CA VAL A 254 -2.50 -15.25 17.38
C VAL A 254 -1.45 -16.37 17.42
N GLY A 255 -1.63 -17.43 16.63
CA GLY A 255 -0.77 -18.62 16.66
C GLY A 255 0.03 -18.81 15.37
N ALA A 256 1.33 -19.10 15.51
CA ALA A 256 2.25 -19.37 14.41
C ALA A 256 1.69 -20.42 13.44
N TYR A 257 1.59 -20.04 12.19
CA TYR A 257 1.19 -20.86 11.06
C TYR A 257 2.25 -21.96 10.81
N ILE A 258 1.84 -23.23 10.85
CA ILE A 258 2.74 -24.40 10.67
C ILE A 258 2.31 -25.34 9.54
N GLY A 259 1.44 -24.90 8.63
CA GLY A 259 0.94 -25.75 7.55
C GLY A 259 0.86 -25.01 6.22
N TYR A 260 1.77 -25.30 5.30
CA TYR A 260 1.74 -24.84 3.91
C TYR A 260 0.35 -25.06 3.28
N SER A 261 -0.35 -23.99 2.89
CA SER A 261 -1.19 -24.00 1.69
C SER A 261 -0.39 -23.43 0.52
N ASP A 262 -0.87 -23.61 -0.71
CA ASP A 262 -0.17 -23.18 -1.92
C ASP A 262 -1.02 -22.18 -2.74
N PHE A 263 -1.97 -21.47 -2.10
CA PHE A 263 -3.03 -20.73 -2.82
C PHE A 263 -3.16 -19.27 -2.39
N SER A 264 -3.51 -18.42 -3.37
CA SER A 264 -3.91 -17.03 -3.18
C SER A 264 -5.43 -16.96 -3.06
N ASP A 265 -5.95 -16.26 -2.07
CA ASP A 265 -7.38 -15.99 -1.89
C ASP A 265 -7.71 -14.50 -2.06
N VAL A 266 -8.99 -14.18 -2.22
CA VAL A 266 -9.52 -12.82 -2.29
C VAL A 266 -10.69 -12.68 -1.32
N LEU A 267 -10.57 -11.82 -0.32
CA LEU A 267 -11.57 -11.63 0.73
C LEU A 267 -12.16 -10.22 0.62
N PHE A 268 -13.50 -10.12 0.60
CA PHE A 268 -14.27 -8.88 0.57
C PHE A 268 -15.18 -8.79 1.81
N GLY A 269 -14.92 -7.87 2.73
CA GLY A 269 -15.80 -7.62 3.89
C GLY A 269 -17.13 -6.98 3.49
N GLU A 270 -17.05 -5.98 2.60
CA GLU A 270 -18.14 -5.12 2.12
C GLU A 270 -18.57 -4.04 3.12
N THR A 271 -19.58 -4.25 3.96
CA THR A 271 -20.05 -3.22 4.91
C THR A 271 -20.10 -3.74 6.34
N GLY A 272 -19.45 -3.05 7.27
CA GLY A 272 -19.36 -3.42 8.68
C GLY A 272 -17.93 -3.36 9.19
N ASN A 273 -17.68 -3.78 10.42
CA ASN A 273 -16.33 -3.83 10.99
C ASN A 273 -15.80 -5.26 10.89
N ASP A 274 -15.17 -5.58 9.77
CA ASP A 274 -14.84 -6.94 9.38
C ASP A 274 -13.47 -7.37 9.89
N THR A 275 -13.29 -8.69 10.06
CA THR A 275 -12.01 -9.30 10.40
C THR A 275 -11.58 -10.26 9.31
N LEU A 276 -10.50 -9.94 8.61
CA LEU A 276 -10.01 -10.72 7.46
C LEU A 276 -8.66 -11.36 7.79
N TYR A 277 -8.55 -12.68 7.67
CA TYR A 277 -7.31 -13.44 7.87
C TYR A 277 -6.74 -13.88 6.53
N GLY A 278 -5.50 -13.43 6.23
CA GLY A 278 -4.79 -13.77 5.00
C GLY A 278 -3.36 -14.24 5.24
N ALA A 279 -2.92 -15.16 4.40
CA ALA A 279 -1.55 -15.65 4.35
C ALA A 279 -1.03 -15.65 2.90
N GLN A 280 0.25 -15.97 2.71
CA GLN A 280 0.86 -16.07 1.37
C GLN A 280 0.54 -14.87 0.46
N ASN A 281 -0.08 -15.10 -0.70
CA ASN A 281 -0.36 -14.10 -1.74
C ASN A 281 -1.85 -13.72 -1.79
N ASP A 282 -2.53 -13.68 -0.64
CA ASP A 282 -3.94 -13.31 -0.54
C ASP A 282 -4.17 -11.83 -0.81
N THR A 283 -5.37 -11.46 -1.25
CA THR A 283 -5.84 -10.08 -1.38
C THR A 283 -7.01 -9.83 -0.43
N LEU A 284 -6.89 -8.85 0.45
CA LEU A 284 -7.89 -8.51 1.46
C LEU A 284 -8.44 -7.11 1.21
N ASN A 285 -9.76 -6.94 1.31
CA ASN A 285 -10.46 -5.66 1.21
C ASN A 285 -11.66 -5.73 2.17
N GLY A 286 -11.67 -4.91 3.21
CA GLY A 286 -12.76 -4.92 4.21
C GLY A 286 -13.95 -4.08 3.76
N GLY A 287 -13.72 -2.98 3.02
CA GLY A 287 -14.79 -2.25 2.37
C GLY A 287 -15.14 -0.97 3.12
N SER A 288 -16.20 -0.94 3.91
CA SER A 288 -16.57 0.25 4.69
C SER A 288 -16.92 -0.12 6.13
N GLY A 289 -16.41 0.64 7.09
CA GLY A 289 -16.41 0.37 8.51
C GLY A 289 -14.97 0.27 9.02
N ASN A 290 -14.78 -0.07 10.30
CA ASN A 290 -13.43 -0.18 10.88
C ASN A 290 -12.98 -1.64 10.84
N ASP A 291 -12.18 -1.98 9.84
CA ASP A 291 -11.81 -3.35 9.54
C ASP A 291 -10.48 -3.75 10.17
N THR A 292 -10.27 -5.06 10.36
CA THR A 292 -9.04 -5.63 10.92
C THR A 292 -8.48 -6.74 10.03
N TYR A 293 -7.28 -6.55 9.50
CA TYR A 293 -6.57 -7.48 8.62
C TYR A 293 -5.47 -8.22 9.38
N TYR A 294 -5.63 -9.53 9.58
CA TYR A 294 -4.57 -10.38 10.10
C TYR A 294 -3.71 -10.92 8.96
N VAL A 295 -2.49 -10.40 8.85
CA VAL A 295 -1.56 -10.69 7.76
C VAL A 295 -0.45 -11.60 8.25
N HIS A 296 -0.43 -12.83 7.73
CA HIS A 296 0.51 -13.87 8.15
C HIS A 296 1.73 -14.03 7.23
N SER A 297 1.83 -13.25 6.15
CA SER A 297 3.01 -13.25 5.28
C SER A 297 3.16 -11.97 4.46
N SER A 298 4.36 -11.72 3.93
CA SER A 298 4.66 -10.53 3.12
C SER A 298 4.07 -10.53 1.70
N GLY A 299 3.48 -11.63 1.24
CA GLY A 299 2.80 -11.66 -0.06
C GLY A 299 1.36 -11.13 -0.02
N VAL A 300 0.79 -10.92 1.17
CA VAL A 300 -0.61 -10.50 1.33
C VAL A 300 -0.75 -9.05 0.90
N LEU A 301 -1.74 -8.78 0.06
CA LEU A 301 -2.09 -7.45 -0.43
C LEU A 301 -3.37 -6.97 0.27
N VAL A 302 -3.25 -5.97 1.14
CA VAL A 302 -4.41 -5.27 1.72
C VAL A 302 -4.76 -4.06 0.86
N THR A 303 -6.04 -3.86 0.56
CA THR A 303 -6.53 -2.78 -0.30
C THR A 303 -7.72 -2.04 0.33
N GLU A 304 -7.47 -0.83 0.81
CA GLU A 304 -8.48 0.03 1.44
C GLU A 304 -8.93 1.23 0.60
N GLY A 305 -10.20 1.59 0.79
CA GLY A 305 -10.80 2.79 0.23
C GLY A 305 -10.47 4.03 1.05
N ALA A 306 -10.43 5.20 0.41
CA ALA A 306 -10.35 6.46 1.16
C ALA A 306 -11.67 6.71 1.94
N ASP A 307 -11.58 7.17 3.18
CA ASP A 307 -12.71 7.43 4.08
C ASP A 307 -13.61 6.19 4.35
N ALA A 308 -13.03 4.98 4.30
CA ALA A 308 -13.72 3.72 4.55
C ALA A 308 -14.00 3.48 6.04
N GLY A 309 -13.13 3.94 6.93
CA GLY A 309 -13.26 3.82 8.38
C GLY A 309 -11.92 4.13 9.04
N ILE A 310 -11.66 3.49 10.19
CA ILE A 310 -10.34 3.48 10.82
C ILE A 310 -9.86 2.05 10.90
N ASP A 311 -8.97 1.70 9.98
CA ASP A 311 -8.64 0.32 9.66
C ASP A 311 -7.34 -0.12 10.32
N GLU A 312 -7.23 -1.40 10.63
CA GLU A 312 -6.10 -1.98 11.32
C GLU A 312 -5.50 -3.18 10.59
N VAL A 313 -4.20 -3.14 10.32
CA VAL A 313 -3.42 -4.29 9.90
C VAL A 313 -2.69 -4.87 11.11
N VAL A 314 -2.86 -6.16 11.37
CA VAL A 314 -2.14 -6.94 12.38
C VAL A 314 -1.20 -7.90 11.67
N LEU A 315 0.09 -7.57 11.67
CA LEU A 315 1.13 -8.45 11.12
C LEU A 315 1.49 -9.53 12.13
N ILE A 316 1.40 -10.80 11.71
CA ILE A 316 1.76 -11.98 12.51
C ILE A 316 2.79 -12.81 11.73
N GLU A 317 4.07 -12.74 12.09
CA GLU A 317 5.12 -13.52 11.39
C GLU A 317 5.42 -14.85 12.08
N ASP A 318 5.60 -15.93 11.30
CA ASP A 318 6.35 -17.13 11.69
C ASP A 318 7.83 -16.99 11.25
N SER A 319 8.71 -17.16 12.22
CA SER A 319 10.18 -17.17 12.24
C SER A 319 10.98 -17.69 11.01
N ASN A 320 10.34 -18.28 9.99
CA ASN A 320 10.97 -18.96 8.86
C ASN A 320 10.91 -18.19 7.50
N SER A 321 10.06 -17.16 7.34
CA SER A 321 9.88 -16.44 6.06
C SER A 321 11.02 -15.48 5.69
N GLY A 322 11.79 -15.04 6.69
CA GLY A 322 13.14 -14.52 6.51
C GLY A 322 13.30 -13.13 5.91
N TYR A 323 12.24 -12.38 5.58
CA TYR A 323 12.35 -10.98 5.16
C TYR A 323 11.10 -10.19 5.55
N PHE A 324 11.24 -9.27 6.50
CA PHE A 324 10.15 -8.43 7.00
C PHE A 324 10.49 -6.94 6.80
N ASN A 325 10.27 -6.48 5.57
CA ASN A 325 10.08 -5.06 5.29
C ASN A 325 8.61 -4.91 4.90
N HIS A 326 7.82 -4.26 5.75
CA HIS A 326 6.41 -3.98 5.47
C HIS A 326 6.18 -2.47 5.51
N SER A 327 5.48 -1.97 4.50
CA SER A 327 4.97 -0.60 4.48
C SER A 327 3.46 -0.68 4.65
N MET A 328 2.91 0.19 5.48
CA MET A 328 1.49 0.32 5.69
C MET A 328 0.78 0.52 4.34
N PRO A 329 -0.28 -0.26 4.05
CA PRO A 329 -1.09 -0.04 2.86
C PRO A 329 -1.68 1.39 2.87
N ALA A 330 -1.93 1.94 1.68
CA ALA A 330 -2.59 3.25 1.59
C ALA A 330 -4.00 3.18 2.21
N ASN A 331 -4.40 4.26 2.90
CA ASN A 331 -5.69 4.40 3.59
C ASN A 331 -5.91 3.43 4.76
N VAL A 332 -4.85 2.92 5.36
CA VAL A 332 -4.92 2.21 6.65
C VAL A 332 -4.35 3.14 7.71
N GLU A 333 -4.97 3.20 8.90
CA GLU A 333 -4.55 4.11 9.99
C GLU A 333 -3.87 3.40 11.17
N ARG A 334 -4.03 2.08 11.33
CA ARG A 334 -3.37 1.32 12.42
C ARG A 334 -2.58 0.10 11.94
N LEU A 335 -1.40 -0.09 12.51
CA LEU A 335 -0.54 -1.24 12.27
C LEU A 335 -0.07 -1.85 13.60
N ARG A 336 -0.50 -3.07 13.91
CA ARG A 336 0.05 -3.88 15.00
C ARG A 336 1.02 -4.91 14.46
N VAL A 337 2.13 -5.11 15.17
CA VAL A 337 3.19 -6.03 14.77
C VAL A 337 3.44 -7.03 15.90
N PHE A 338 3.11 -8.30 15.65
CA PHE A 338 3.41 -9.44 16.51
C PHE A 338 4.47 -10.31 15.85
N ILE A 339 5.68 -10.24 16.37
CA ILE A 339 6.81 -11.03 15.87
C ILE A 339 7.07 -12.18 16.84
N THR A 340 6.77 -13.41 16.42
CA THR A 340 7.24 -14.59 17.14
C THR A 340 8.77 -14.70 17.01
N PRO A 341 9.49 -15.33 17.96
CA PRO A 341 10.94 -15.24 18.04
C PRO A 341 11.64 -15.51 16.70
N ILE A 342 12.18 -14.47 16.07
CA ILE A 342 12.89 -14.57 14.80
C ILE A 342 14.24 -15.26 15.05
N ILE A 343 14.51 -16.34 14.29
CA ILE A 343 15.78 -17.06 14.28
C ILE A 343 16.80 -16.45 13.30
N ASN A 344 16.42 -15.39 12.59
CA ASN A 344 17.20 -14.71 11.56
C ASN A 344 17.81 -13.38 12.07
N PRO A 345 19.05 -13.00 11.69
CA PRO A 345 19.74 -11.83 12.24
C PRO A 345 19.38 -10.49 11.55
N SER A 346 18.38 -10.45 10.66
CA SER A 346 17.94 -9.22 10.00
C SER A 346 16.92 -8.48 10.88
N VAL A 347 17.22 -7.23 11.23
CA VAL A 347 16.30 -6.36 11.99
C VAL A 347 15.09 -6.02 11.09
N PRO A 348 13.86 -6.46 11.41
CA PRO A 348 12.66 -6.11 10.67
C PRO A 348 12.47 -4.58 10.61
N THR A 349 12.09 -4.05 9.45
CA THR A 349 11.69 -2.64 9.30
C THR A 349 10.21 -2.55 8.97
N VAL A 350 9.49 -1.75 9.74
CA VAL A 350 8.06 -1.47 9.57
C VAL A 350 7.93 0.02 9.32
N ALA A 351 7.29 0.39 8.22
CA ALA A 351 7.04 1.77 7.86
C ALA A 351 5.55 2.07 7.81
N GLY A 352 5.14 3.22 8.32
CA GLY A 352 3.83 3.82 8.11
C GLY A 352 3.66 4.36 6.70
N SER A 353 2.57 5.08 6.51
CA SER A 353 2.12 5.71 5.29
C SER A 353 2.55 7.19 5.23
N ALA A 354 1.76 8.02 4.53
CA ALA A 354 1.94 9.48 4.53
C ALA A 354 0.80 10.20 5.28
N GLY A 355 -0.03 9.44 6.00
CA GLY A 355 -1.08 9.93 6.90
C GLY A 355 -0.69 9.81 8.37
N ASP A 356 -1.60 10.16 9.28
CA ASP A 356 -1.37 10.04 10.72
C ASP A 356 -1.52 8.56 11.16
N ASP A 357 -0.41 7.87 11.39
CA ASP A 357 -0.41 6.42 11.63
C ASP A 357 -0.27 6.04 13.11
N TRP A 358 -0.92 4.95 13.52
CA TRP A 358 -0.64 4.31 14.81
C TRP A 358 0.10 2.98 14.59
N ILE A 359 1.36 2.88 15.03
CA ILE A 359 2.20 1.68 14.85
C ILE A 359 2.59 1.11 16.21
N GLY A 360 2.21 -0.13 16.50
CA GLY A 360 2.54 -0.81 17.75
C GLY A 360 3.22 -2.15 17.54
N ALA A 361 4.49 -2.27 17.94
CA ALA A 361 5.17 -3.56 18.05
C ALA A 361 4.92 -4.16 19.44
N GLY A 362 4.77 -5.49 19.53
CA GLY A 362 4.59 -6.18 20.81
C GLY A 362 5.15 -7.59 20.80
N GLY A 363 5.81 -7.98 21.90
CA GLY A 363 6.25 -9.37 22.12
C GLY A 363 7.49 -9.81 21.34
N THR A 364 8.28 -8.86 20.82
CA THR A 364 9.50 -9.19 20.08
C THR A 364 10.64 -9.54 21.03
N THR A 365 11.48 -10.52 20.68
CA THR A 365 12.74 -10.81 21.38
C THR A 365 13.97 -10.31 20.62
N ALA A 366 13.75 -9.71 19.44
CA ALA A 366 14.76 -9.19 18.54
C ALA A 366 14.54 -7.69 18.29
N PRO A 367 15.60 -6.93 17.94
CA PRO A 367 15.45 -5.53 17.60
C PRO A 367 14.47 -5.32 16.44
N ILE A 368 13.73 -4.22 16.43
CA ILE A 368 12.82 -3.82 15.36
C ILE A 368 13.06 -2.35 15.00
N ARG A 369 12.86 -2.00 13.73
CA ARG A 369 12.84 -0.61 13.27
C ARG A 369 11.43 -0.20 12.87
N LEU A 370 10.89 0.82 13.51
CA LEU A 370 9.60 1.44 13.20
C LEU A 370 9.84 2.82 12.59
N LEU A 371 9.19 3.11 11.45
CA LEU A 371 9.22 4.40 10.75
C LEU A 371 7.77 4.88 10.64
N GLY A 372 7.43 6.09 11.08
CA GLY A 372 6.10 6.67 10.95
C GLY A 372 5.87 7.15 9.52
N GLY A 373 6.72 8.04 9.04
CA GLY A 373 6.67 8.54 7.67
C GLY A 373 6.35 10.03 7.64
N ALA A 374 5.23 10.39 7.02
CA ALA A 374 4.73 11.77 7.08
C ALA A 374 3.36 11.75 7.75
N GLY A 375 3.07 12.70 8.64
CA GLY A 375 1.85 12.68 9.43
C GLY A 375 2.16 12.91 10.91
N ASN A 376 1.13 13.03 11.76
CA ASN A 376 1.32 13.02 13.21
C ASN A 376 1.20 11.59 13.71
N ASP A 377 2.33 10.90 13.81
CA ASP A 377 2.33 9.46 14.04
C ASP A 377 2.39 9.12 15.53
N THR A 378 1.82 7.98 15.91
CA THR A 378 1.93 7.40 17.25
C THR A 378 2.63 6.04 17.15
N LEU A 379 3.89 5.98 17.56
CA LEU A 379 4.69 4.77 17.48
C LEU A 379 5.02 4.19 18.85
N ASN A 380 4.76 2.90 19.02
CA ASN A 380 5.10 2.12 20.21
C ASN A 380 6.00 0.95 19.84
N GLY A 381 7.27 0.99 20.24
CA GLY A 381 8.27 -0.05 20.04
C GLY A 381 7.99 -1.37 20.78
N GLY A 382 7.07 -1.37 21.76
CA GLY A 382 6.68 -2.57 22.51
C GLY A 382 7.59 -2.96 23.66
N LEU A 383 7.19 -3.99 24.42
CA LEU A 383 7.99 -4.63 25.47
C LEU A 383 8.78 -5.81 24.88
N GLY A 384 10.11 -5.84 25.01
CA GLY A 384 10.91 -6.98 24.58
C GLY A 384 12.07 -7.29 25.52
N SER A 385 12.25 -8.57 25.85
CA SER A 385 13.21 -9.01 26.87
C SER A 385 14.65 -9.21 26.37
N GLY A 386 15.03 -8.69 25.18
CA GLY A 386 16.33 -9.01 24.59
C GLY A 386 16.82 -8.25 23.35
N GLY A 387 16.06 -7.32 22.76
CA GLY A 387 16.55 -6.52 21.63
C GLY A 387 15.79 -5.21 21.49
N GLY A 388 16.48 -4.07 21.38
CA GLY A 388 15.87 -2.73 21.40
C GLY A 388 15.04 -2.35 20.18
N ALA A 389 14.11 -1.41 20.32
CA ALA A 389 13.44 -0.78 19.18
C ALA A 389 14.21 0.46 18.70
N VAL A 390 14.27 0.62 17.38
CA VAL A 390 14.58 1.90 16.73
C VAL A 390 13.26 2.48 16.28
N VAL A 391 12.83 3.58 16.90
CA VAL A 391 11.55 4.22 16.58
C VAL A 391 11.84 5.58 15.94
N GLU A 392 11.27 5.77 14.75
CA GLU A 392 11.43 6.96 13.94
C GLU A 392 10.05 7.51 13.59
N GLY A 393 9.74 8.74 14.00
CA GLY A 393 8.46 9.41 13.70
C GLY A 393 8.42 9.84 12.23
N GLY A 394 9.08 10.95 11.92
CA GLY A 394 9.27 11.40 10.54
C GLY A 394 8.96 12.88 10.45
N THR A 395 8.20 13.31 9.44
CA THR A 395 7.68 14.69 9.38
C THR A 395 6.32 14.79 10.05
N GLY A 396 6.08 15.81 10.87
CA GLY A 396 4.82 16.03 11.58
C GLY A 396 5.04 16.09 13.09
N ASN A 397 3.98 16.04 13.91
CA ASN A 397 4.13 16.00 15.37
C ASN A 397 3.89 14.59 15.88
N ASP A 398 4.97 13.91 16.27
CA ASP A 398 4.91 12.48 16.57
C ASP A 398 4.88 12.20 18.07
N TYR A 399 4.30 11.06 18.44
CA TYR A 399 4.35 10.48 19.78
C TYR A 399 5.09 9.14 19.75
N LEU A 400 6.30 9.10 20.31
CA LEU A 400 7.18 7.93 20.27
C LEU A 400 7.34 7.32 21.68
N LEU A 401 7.09 6.02 21.80
CA LEU A 401 7.21 5.24 23.03
C LEU A 401 8.03 3.97 22.77
N ALA A 402 9.07 3.65 23.54
CA ALA A 402 9.74 2.34 23.44
C ALA A 402 9.99 1.69 24.82
N VAL A 403 8.92 1.38 25.52
CA VAL A 403 8.97 0.79 26.86
C VAL A 403 9.76 -0.53 26.93
N GLY A 404 10.75 -0.62 27.84
CA GLY A 404 11.28 -1.91 28.31
C GLY A 404 12.39 -2.54 27.46
N PHE A 405 13.21 -1.72 26.80
CA PHE A 405 14.41 -2.16 26.10
C PHE A 405 15.66 -1.56 26.73
N ASN A 406 16.72 -2.34 26.95
CA ASN A 406 17.95 -1.85 27.58
C ASN A 406 18.85 -0.96 26.67
N ASP A 407 18.42 -0.61 25.45
CA ASP A 407 19.21 0.11 24.43
C ASP A 407 18.29 0.77 23.36
N ALA A 408 17.16 1.38 23.72
CA ALA A 408 16.29 2.00 22.70
C ALA A 408 16.97 3.23 22.08
N ARG A 409 16.89 3.37 20.75
CA ARG A 409 17.45 4.53 20.02
C ARG A 409 16.35 5.21 19.22
N PHE A 410 16.07 6.46 19.56
CA PHE A 410 14.99 7.25 18.96
C PHE A 410 15.56 8.31 18.02
N TYR A 411 14.98 8.43 16.83
CA TYR A 411 15.38 9.42 15.85
C TYR A 411 14.15 10.04 15.20
N THR A 412 14.07 11.35 15.05
CA THR A 412 13.10 11.98 14.13
C THR A 412 13.83 12.28 12.82
N TRP A 413 13.38 11.74 11.69
CA TRP A 413 14.00 12.02 10.38
C TRP A 413 13.37 13.26 9.78
N LEU A 414 14.21 14.18 9.27
CA LEU A 414 13.84 15.25 8.34
C LEU A 414 12.56 16.04 8.71
N ALA A 415 12.78 17.17 9.37
CA ALA A 415 12.03 18.41 9.20
C ALA A 415 10.61 18.53 9.81
N SER A 416 10.50 19.58 10.64
CA SER A 416 9.27 20.27 11.08
C SER A 416 8.28 19.41 11.87
N GLY A 417 8.39 19.51 13.19
CA GLY A 417 7.52 18.84 14.16
C GLY A 417 7.62 19.43 15.54
N SER A 418 6.76 19.00 16.46
CA SER A 418 6.88 19.22 17.90
C SER A 418 6.61 17.88 18.56
N ASP A 419 7.68 17.09 18.70
CA ASP A 419 7.56 15.67 18.98
C ASP A 419 7.57 15.38 20.48
N THR A 420 6.92 14.29 20.90
CA THR A 420 7.01 13.78 22.27
C THR A 420 7.63 12.39 22.26
N LEU A 421 8.79 12.25 22.89
CA LEU A 421 9.55 10.99 22.98
C LEU A 421 9.61 10.54 24.43
N ASN A 422 9.37 9.24 24.65
CA ASN A 422 9.53 8.60 25.96
C ASN A 422 10.32 7.28 25.82
N GLY A 423 11.53 7.26 26.39
CA GLY A 423 12.44 6.12 26.44
C GLY A 423 11.86 4.98 27.26
N GLY A 424 11.49 5.27 28.51
CA GLY A 424 10.91 4.30 29.42
C GLY A 424 11.97 3.69 30.33
N ASP A 425 11.92 2.38 30.58
CA ASP A 425 12.98 1.71 31.35
C ASP A 425 14.08 1.24 30.37
N GLY A 426 15.35 1.51 30.68
CA GLY A 426 16.49 1.16 29.84
C GLY A 426 17.55 2.26 29.79
N ASP A 427 18.73 1.97 29.22
CA ASP A 427 19.73 3.00 28.92
C ASP A 427 19.43 3.54 27.50
N ASP A 428 18.67 4.63 27.39
CA ASP A 428 18.11 5.06 26.11
C ASP A 428 18.95 6.14 25.41
N THR A 429 18.84 6.26 24.08
CA THR A 429 19.40 7.40 23.32
C THR A 429 18.29 8.17 22.61
N LEU A 430 18.10 9.44 22.99
CA LEU A 430 17.03 10.30 22.49
C LEU A 430 17.59 11.41 21.58
N VAL A 431 17.03 11.53 20.37
CA VAL A 431 17.39 12.55 19.37
C VAL A 431 16.12 13.21 18.81
N ALA A 432 15.97 14.52 19.01
CA ALA A 432 14.76 15.28 18.62
C ALA A 432 14.94 16.21 17.40
N TRP A 433 16.18 16.38 16.92
CA TRP A 433 16.52 17.27 15.81
C TRP A 433 15.93 18.71 15.93
N THR A 434 15.06 19.10 15.01
CA THR A 434 14.51 20.46 14.91
C THR A 434 13.02 20.44 15.18
N GLY A 435 12.56 21.27 16.10
CA GLY A 435 11.16 21.29 16.51
C GLY A 435 11.01 21.89 17.90
N ASN A 436 9.80 21.85 18.45
CA ASN A 436 9.60 22.08 19.88
C ASN A 436 9.29 20.75 20.55
N ASP A 437 10.34 20.02 20.93
CA ASP A 437 10.23 18.61 21.29
C ASP A 437 10.20 18.43 22.82
N ARG A 438 9.62 17.33 23.27
CA ARG A 438 9.55 16.92 24.67
C ARG A 438 10.12 15.53 24.83
N LEU A 439 11.23 15.40 25.54
CA LEU A 439 11.96 14.15 25.75
C LEU A 439 11.85 13.67 27.20
N THR A 440 11.46 12.43 27.39
CA THR A 440 11.44 11.75 28.69
C THR A 440 12.37 10.55 28.57
N GLY A 441 13.47 10.53 29.33
CA GLY A 441 14.40 9.40 29.33
C GLY A 441 13.77 8.20 30.01
N GLY A 442 13.27 8.42 31.23
CA GLY A 442 12.69 7.39 32.08
C GLY A 442 13.70 6.85 33.09
N ALA A 443 13.77 5.53 33.25
CA ALA A 443 14.62 4.88 34.25
C ALA A 443 15.78 4.13 33.60
N GLY A 444 17.00 4.56 33.89
CA GLY A 444 18.24 3.96 33.38
C GLY A 444 19.22 5.08 33.05
N ALA A 445 20.38 4.75 32.47
CA ALA A 445 21.39 5.73 32.09
C ALA A 445 21.14 6.28 30.69
N ASP A 446 20.35 7.34 30.60
CA ASP A 446 19.88 7.88 29.34
C ASP A 446 20.85 8.88 28.70
N THR A 447 20.86 8.93 27.37
CA THR A 447 21.67 9.85 26.56
C THR A 447 20.78 10.73 25.69
N VAL A 448 20.74 12.04 25.98
CA VAL A 448 20.16 13.03 25.05
C VAL A 448 21.26 13.48 24.10
N LEU A 449 21.14 13.14 22.82
CA LEU A 449 22.16 13.40 21.82
C LEU A 449 21.82 14.66 21.00
N VAL A 450 22.76 15.61 21.02
CA VAL A 450 22.75 16.83 20.21
C VAL A 450 23.81 16.68 19.12
N ASP A 451 23.37 16.33 17.91
CA ASP A 451 24.21 16.22 16.70
C ASP A 451 23.43 16.71 15.48
N PHE A 452 23.92 17.75 14.82
CA PHE A 452 23.31 18.32 13.62
C PHE A 452 24.17 18.08 12.37
N ALA A 453 25.36 17.49 12.50
CA ALA A 453 26.32 17.30 11.42
C ALA A 453 26.25 15.91 10.79
N THR A 454 25.88 14.88 11.57
CA THR A 454 25.76 13.52 11.03
C THR A 454 24.36 13.32 10.44
N PRO A 455 24.21 13.05 9.14
CA PRO A 455 22.91 12.72 8.61
C PRO A 455 22.45 11.38 9.23
N PRO A 456 21.17 11.26 9.57
CA PRO A 456 20.65 10.09 10.29
C PRO A 456 20.97 8.73 9.64
N ASN A 457 21.10 8.66 8.30
CA ASN A 457 21.48 7.43 7.57
C ASN A 457 22.94 6.97 7.77
N LEU A 458 23.83 7.81 8.27
CA LEU A 458 25.25 7.46 8.49
C LEU A 458 25.59 7.11 9.94
N LEU A 459 24.66 7.30 10.88
CA LEU A 459 24.80 6.86 12.28
C LEU A 459 24.70 5.33 12.44
N TRP A 460 24.46 4.58 11.35
CA TRP A 460 24.03 3.18 11.37
C TRP A 460 24.83 2.18 10.48
N GLN A 461 25.93 2.55 9.80
CA GLN A 461 26.57 1.58 8.89
C GLN A 461 27.31 0.41 9.60
N ASP A 462 26.59 -0.69 9.83
CA ASP A 462 27.08 -2.08 9.76
C ASP A 462 26.70 -2.67 8.36
N PRO A 463 27.57 -3.46 7.68
CA PRO A 463 27.66 -3.54 6.22
C PRO A 463 26.74 -4.60 5.58
N LYS A 464 25.48 -4.74 6.03
CA LYS A 464 24.53 -5.71 5.45
C LYS A 464 23.14 -5.20 5.07
N ALA A 465 22.90 -3.89 5.06
CA ALA A 465 21.64 -3.37 4.58
C ALA A 465 21.84 -2.20 3.61
N TRP A 466 21.79 -2.53 2.32
CA TRP A 466 21.69 -1.63 1.20
C TRP A 466 20.38 -1.96 0.47
N THR A 467 19.50 -0.97 0.21
CA THR A 467 19.06 -0.35 -1.07
C THR A 467 17.55 -0.37 -0.93
N SER A 468 16.76 0.69 -0.91
CA SER A 468 16.85 2.02 -1.51
C SER A 468 15.67 2.82 -0.95
N TYR A 469 15.92 3.98 -0.35
CA TYR A 469 14.91 5.03 -0.29
C TYR A 469 14.99 5.79 -1.62
N PRO A 470 13.87 6.11 -2.29
CA PRO A 470 13.86 6.91 -3.51
C PRO A 470 14.07 8.39 -3.17
N GLY A 471 15.19 8.72 -2.56
CA GLY A 471 15.71 10.08 -2.42
C GLY A 471 17.07 10.11 -3.09
N GLY A 472 17.09 10.47 -4.38
CA GLY A 472 18.24 10.30 -5.27
C GLY A 472 19.55 10.90 -4.76
N GLY A 473 20.66 10.28 -5.18
CA GLY A 473 22.05 10.74 -5.00
C GLY A 473 22.41 12.04 -5.73
N GLY A 474 21.61 13.09 -5.56
CA GLY A 474 22.05 14.46 -5.74
C GLY A 474 22.46 15.03 -4.38
N ASN A 475 23.34 16.04 -4.36
CA ASN A 475 23.66 16.80 -3.15
C ASN A 475 22.40 16.97 -2.29
N LEU A 476 22.38 16.35 -1.10
CA LEU A 476 21.31 16.55 -0.13
C LEU A 476 21.35 18.03 0.24
N SER A 477 20.53 18.83 -0.44
CA SER A 477 20.20 20.18 -0.01
C SER A 477 19.41 20.01 1.28
N TYR A 478 20.11 20.09 2.40
CA TYR A 478 19.57 20.19 3.75
C TYR A 478 18.36 21.14 3.71
N VAL A 479 17.18 20.64 4.07
CA VAL A 479 15.95 21.44 4.03
C VAL A 479 16.12 22.61 5.00
N LEU A 480 15.89 23.80 4.45
CA LEU A 480 16.03 25.12 5.06
C LEU A 480 15.03 25.27 6.21
N TRP A 481 15.50 25.09 7.45
CA TRP A 481 14.76 25.60 8.60
C TRP A 481 15.13 27.08 8.81
N SER A 482 14.18 27.91 9.23
CA SER A 482 14.46 29.27 9.71
C SER A 482 13.74 29.48 11.04
N GLY A 483 14.48 29.64 12.15
CA GLY A 483 13.86 29.97 13.44
C GLY A 483 14.59 29.54 14.71
N THR A 484 13.80 29.34 15.77
CA THR A 484 14.22 28.85 17.10
C THR A 484 13.52 27.54 17.42
N SER A 485 14.28 26.52 17.83
CA SER A 485 13.80 25.20 18.24
C SER A 485 14.05 25.02 19.73
N VAL A 486 13.16 24.32 20.42
CA VAL A 486 13.25 24.09 21.86
C VAL A 486 13.02 22.62 22.16
N THR A 487 14.06 21.89 22.50
CA THR A 487 13.92 20.54 23.04
C THR A 487 13.89 20.61 24.56
N THR A 488 12.82 20.10 25.17
CA THR A 488 12.62 20.04 26.61
C THR A 488 12.78 18.61 27.11
N VAL A 489 13.83 18.36 27.89
CA VAL A 489 14.02 17.10 28.63
C VAL A 489 13.30 17.20 29.96
N THR A 490 12.44 16.23 30.26
CA THR A 490 11.41 16.39 31.29
C THR A 490 11.75 15.76 32.63
N ASP A 491 12.68 14.81 32.64
CA ASP A 491 13.00 13.98 33.79
C ASP A 491 14.50 13.66 33.92
N PHE A 492 15.37 14.45 33.29
CA PHE A 492 16.82 14.27 33.32
C PHE A 492 17.34 14.01 34.75
N GLN A 493 18.03 12.89 34.95
CA GLN A 493 18.53 12.37 36.22
C GLN A 493 20.03 12.68 36.40
N PRO A 494 20.39 13.68 37.24
CA PRO A 494 21.78 14.07 37.45
C PRO A 494 22.68 12.93 37.93
N GLY A 495 23.74 12.65 37.17
CA GLY A 495 24.74 11.64 37.51
C GLY A 495 24.36 10.22 37.10
N VAL A 496 23.21 10.06 36.44
CA VAL A 496 22.80 8.83 35.75
C VAL A 496 22.77 9.13 34.25
N ASP A 497 22.07 10.20 33.85
CA ASP A 497 21.90 10.58 32.45
C ASP A 497 23.04 11.47 31.93
N VAL A 498 23.17 11.50 30.60
CA VAL A 498 24.20 12.23 29.86
C VAL A 498 23.58 13.08 28.73
N LEU A 499 24.01 14.33 28.64
CA LEU A 499 23.85 15.18 27.47
C LEU A 499 25.07 15.02 26.56
N SER A 500 24.90 14.36 25.42
CA SER A 500 25.97 14.10 24.46
C SER A 500 25.95 15.15 23.35
N PHE A 501 26.92 16.05 23.36
CA PHE A 501 27.13 17.05 22.30
C PHE A 501 28.19 16.55 21.32
N ARG A 502 27.80 16.28 20.07
CA ARG A 502 28.72 15.83 19.02
C ARG A 502 28.98 16.92 17.98
N HIS A 503 30.12 16.81 17.31
CA HIS A 503 30.58 17.77 16.30
C HIS A 503 30.59 19.23 16.79
N SER A 504 30.83 19.44 18.09
CA SER A 504 30.77 20.78 18.67
C SER A 504 32.05 21.55 18.41
N SER A 505 31.92 22.82 18.03
CA SER A 505 33.02 23.79 18.04
C SER A 505 33.26 24.38 19.43
N LEU A 506 32.38 24.12 20.40
CA LEU A 506 32.46 24.59 21.77
C LEU A 506 33.14 23.55 22.67
N GLY A 507 33.90 24.02 23.65
CA GLY A 507 34.42 23.16 24.71
C GLY A 507 33.37 22.88 25.80
N LEU A 508 33.61 21.85 26.62
CA LEU A 508 32.77 21.50 27.76
C LEU A 508 32.47 22.71 28.68
N SER A 509 33.48 23.51 28.99
CA SER A 509 33.31 24.69 29.85
C SER A 509 32.37 25.72 29.25
N ASP A 510 32.42 25.91 27.93
CA ASP A 510 31.60 26.89 27.22
C ASP A 510 30.15 26.43 27.16
N ILE A 511 29.92 25.14 26.88
CA ILE A 511 28.59 24.52 26.90
C ILE A 511 27.96 24.66 28.29
N MET A 512 28.69 24.27 29.35
CA MET A 512 28.21 24.39 30.73
C MET A 512 27.89 25.83 31.13
N ALA A 513 28.65 26.80 30.64
CA ALA A 513 28.43 28.22 30.94
C ALA A 513 27.12 28.76 30.35
N ARG A 514 26.55 28.13 29.31
CA ARG A 514 25.31 28.58 28.67
C ARG A 514 24.03 28.20 29.41
N PHE A 515 24.09 27.19 30.28
CA PHE A 515 22.94 26.86 31.10
C PHE A 515 22.66 27.99 32.08
N ASN A 516 21.40 28.41 32.18
CA ASN A 516 20.90 29.40 33.12
C ASN A 516 19.56 28.93 33.70
N ASP A 517 19.22 29.39 34.90
CA ASP A 517 17.88 29.15 35.46
C ASP A 517 16.82 29.79 34.56
N ARG A 518 15.74 29.06 34.31
CA ARG A 518 14.58 29.61 33.59
C ARG A 518 13.91 30.70 34.40
N ALA A 519 13.34 31.68 33.70
CA ALA A 519 12.62 32.78 34.32
C ALA A 519 11.38 32.35 35.12
N ASP A 520 10.78 31.21 34.76
CA ASP A 520 9.65 30.62 35.48
C ASP A 520 10.06 29.81 36.73
N GLY A 521 11.37 29.60 36.95
CA GLY A 521 11.90 28.82 38.08
C GLY A 521 11.63 27.32 37.99
N THR A 522 11.26 26.79 36.83
CA THR A 522 10.87 25.38 36.64
C THR A 522 11.95 24.49 36.03
N GLY A 523 13.13 25.04 35.74
CA GLY A 523 14.24 24.27 35.18
C GLY A 523 15.44 25.13 34.77
N VAL A 524 16.36 24.51 34.02
CA VAL A 524 17.49 25.21 33.36
C VAL A 524 17.33 25.23 31.85
N VAL A 525 17.95 26.19 31.20
CA VAL A 525 17.91 26.35 29.74
C VAL A 525 19.26 26.82 29.19
N ALA A 526 19.64 26.30 28.02
CA ALA A 526 20.83 26.72 27.27
C ALA A 526 20.49 26.85 25.78
N SER A 527 20.95 27.92 25.15
CA SER A 527 20.75 28.16 23.70
C SER A 527 22.07 28.15 22.94
N PHE A 528 22.03 27.57 21.75
CA PHE A 528 23.16 27.37 20.86
C PHE A 528 22.76 27.70 19.43
N THR A 529 23.76 27.90 18.56
CA THR A 529 23.51 27.98 17.12
C THR A 529 23.83 26.65 16.46
N THR A 530 23.09 26.28 15.42
CA THR A 530 23.34 25.02 14.69
C THR A 530 24.74 24.96 14.06
N SER A 531 25.31 26.13 13.71
CA SER A 531 26.69 26.27 13.24
C SER A 531 27.75 25.88 14.28
N GLU A 532 27.42 25.90 15.58
CA GLU A 532 28.30 25.44 16.65
C GLU A 532 28.40 23.90 16.71
N PHE A 533 27.59 23.19 15.93
CA PHE A 533 27.55 21.72 15.87
C PHE A 533 27.70 21.19 14.44
N GLY A 534 28.47 21.90 13.61
CA GLY A 534 28.93 21.40 12.30
C GLY A 534 27.95 21.56 11.13
N LEU A 535 26.78 22.18 11.32
CA LEU A 535 25.86 22.46 10.21
C LEU A 535 26.34 23.67 9.38
N SER A 536 26.88 23.42 8.18
CA SER A 536 27.34 24.46 7.25
C SER A 536 26.42 24.62 6.03
N VAL A 537 25.19 25.12 6.23
CA VAL A 537 24.26 25.38 5.12
C VAL A 537 24.22 26.88 4.82
N THR A 538 24.30 27.24 3.53
CA THR A 538 24.24 28.62 3.05
C THR A 538 22.84 29.22 3.30
N GLY A 539 22.68 30.01 4.37
CA GLY A 539 21.40 30.63 4.74
C GLY A 539 21.03 30.51 6.22
N ASP A 540 21.64 29.57 6.95
CA ASP A 540 21.11 29.05 8.23
C ASP A 540 21.96 29.38 9.48
N ALA A 541 22.96 30.27 9.35
CA ALA A 541 23.93 30.55 10.42
C ALA A 541 23.35 31.20 11.70
N ASN A 542 22.07 31.60 11.69
CA ASN A 542 21.38 32.25 12.81
C ASN A 542 20.28 31.38 13.46
N ASN A 543 20.13 30.13 13.03
CA ASN A 543 19.16 29.22 13.61
C ASN A 543 19.59 28.83 15.03
N THR A 544 18.68 29.01 16.00
CA THR A 544 18.97 28.78 17.41
C THR A 544 18.26 27.54 17.93
N PHE A 545 19.04 26.61 18.48
CA PHE A 545 18.51 25.47 19.22
C PHE A 545 18.62 25.73 20.71
N THR A 546 17.55 25.44 21.44
CA THR A 546 17.49 25.61 22.89
C THR A 546 17.22 24.27 23.56
N LEU A 547 18.10 23.87 24.46
CA LEU A 547 17.90 22.72 25.33
C LEU A 547 17.39 23.21 26.68
N SER A 548 16.22 22.70 27.09
CA SER A 548 15.56 22.99 28.35
C SER A 548 15.50 21.72 29.19
N LEU A 549 15.89 21.75 30.47
CA LEU A 549 15.80 20.60 31.38
C LEU A 549 14.85 20.94 32.54
N ASP A 550 13.73 20.23 32.67
CA ASP A 550 12.71 20.44 33.71
C ASP A 550 13.23 20.00 35.09
N GLY A 551 12.79 20.66 36.16
CA GLY A 551 13.02 20.24 37.55
C GLY A 551 14.44 20.45 38.10
N LEU A 552 15.35 21.02 37.30
CA LEU A 552 16.75 21.26 37.68
C LEU A 552 17.06 22.76 37.86
N ASN A 553 18.10 23.06 38.63
CA ASN A 553 18.62 24.41 38.81
C ASN A 553 20.07 24.51 38.32
N ARG A 554 20.50 25.72 38.00
CA ARG A 554 21.83 26.01 37.45
C ARG A 554 22.97 25.58 38.38
N SER A 555 22.73 25.57 39.69
CA SER A 555 23.68 25.10 40.69
C SER A 555 23.96 23.60 40.62
N GLN A 556 23.08 22.82 39.99
CA GLN A 556 23.23 21.36 39.85
C GLN A 556 24.06 20.98 38.61
N VAL A 557 24.14 21.86 37.60
CA VAL A 557 24.87 21.62 36.35
C VAL A 557 26.34 21.28 36.65
N SER A 558 26.76 20.09 36.24
CA SER A 558 28.07 19.52 36.55
C SER A 558 28.71 18.87 35.32
N ALA A 559 30.04 18.83 35.28
CA ALA A 559 30.80 18.32 34.15
C ALA A 559 30.47 16.86 33.80
N ASN A 560 30.08 16.05 34.79
CA ASN A 560 29.71 14.65 34.59
C ASN A 560 28.36 14.46 33.89
N TRP A 561 27.58 15.52 33.64
CA TRP A 561 26.35 15.44 32.83
C TRP A 561 26.66 15.44 31.34
N PHE A 562 27.89 15.75 30.92
CA PHE A 562 28.18 16.09 29.53
C PHE A 562 29.21 15.14 28.93
N ALA A 563 28.89 14.61 27.75
CA ALA A 563 29.86 14.04 26.84
C ALA A 563 30.02 14.99 25.66
N VAL A 564 31.22 15.52 25.43
CA VAL A 564 31.47 16.49 24.34
C VAL A 564 32.55 15.95 23.43
N SER A 565 32.21 15.75 22.16
CA SER A 565 33.18 15.41 21.12
C SER A 565 33.29 16.55 20.11
N SER A 566 34.52 17.03 19.88
CA SER A 566 34.80 18.02 18.84
C SER A 566 34.74 17.40 17.43
N THR A 567 34.51 18.25 16.42
CA THR A 567 34.72 17.93 15.00
C THR A 567 36.09 17.36 14.69
#